data_AF-A0A964JU75-F1
#
_entry.id   AF-A0A964JU75-F1
#
_cell.length_a   1.000
_cell.length_b   1.000
_cell.length_c   1.000
_cell.angle_alpha   90.00
_cell.angle_beta   90.00
_cell.angle_gamma   90.00
#
_symmetry.space_group_name_H-M   'P 1'
#
loop_
_entity.id
_entity.type
_entity.pdbx_description
1 polymer ?
#
loop_
_entity_poly.entity_id
_entity_poly.type
_entity_poly.pdbx_seq_one_letter_code
_entity_poly.pdbx_strand_id
1 'polypeptide(L)'
;MTLHLPTLDIVAVFTTLVAAGVSLLAWYRHRDAVALRSWAAALVLGSVGALLFSLREPSTSAVVFVAADGLCVASFATMWVSMRRFNSSKASPLRMSIAAAAITCAFVLLVTLSWQMGSALRAQSLVFSLFVGGLALATAWETWRGGRLDGLQSRRIAAVALAGIAAARLVRVALLWLDWVDIVEPQTVDMVWGYGIYVSTVCVLVVTFGLVLMANERSERQVAQQIDGRRA
;
A
#
# COMPACT_ATOMS: atom_id res chain seq x y z
N MET A 1 -23.18 10.21 -11.67
CA MET A 1 -23.42 8.83 -11.20
C MET A 1 -22.58 8.65 -9.94
N THR A 2 -23.19 8.32 -8.80
CA THR A 2 -22.48 8.17 -7.53
C THR A 2 -22.15 6.69 -7.31
N LEU A 3 -20.89 6.40 -6.96
CA LEU A 3 -20.45 5.06 -6.61
C LEU A 3 -20.87 4.75 -5.17
N HIS A 4 -21.42 3.56 -4.93
CA HIS A 4 -21.84 3.13 -3.60
C HIS A 4 -20.61 2.73 -2.75
N LEU A 5 -20.20 3.63 -1.85
CA LEU A 5 -18.98 3.52 -1.02
C LEU A 5 -18.85 2.19 -0.26
N PRO A 6 -19.88 1.71 0.47
CA PRO A 6 -19.77 0.43 1.19
C PRO A 6 -19.46 -0.76 0.27
N THR A 7 -20.01 -0.75 -0.94
CA THR A 7 -19.78 -1.82 -1.91
C THR A 7 -18.34 -1.78 -2.42
N LEU A 8 -17.79 -0.58 -2.65
CA LEU A 8 -16.39 -0.42 -3.05
C LEU A 8 -15.42 -0.87 -1.96
N ASP A 9 -15.71 -0.59 -0.69
CA ASP A 9 -14.89 -1.05 0.43
C ASP A 9 -14.86 -2.58 0.51
N ILE A 10 -16.01 -3.24 0.38
CA ILE A 10 -16.10 -4.71 0.32
C ILE A 10 -15.30 -5.26 -0.86
N VAL A 11 -15.43 -4.66 -2.05
CA VAL A 11 -14.66 -5.07 -3.24
C VAL A 11 -13.16 -4.89 -3.00
N ALA A 12 -12.73 -3.80 -2.35
CA ALA A 12 -11.33 -3.57 -2.01
C ALA A 12 -10.79 -4.62 -1.03
N VAL A 13 -11.60 -5.02 -0.03
CA VAL A 13 -11.25 -6.10 0.91
C VAL A 13 -11.03 -7.42 0.18
N PHE A 14 -11.98 -7.85 -0.66
CA PHE A 14 -11.83 -9.10 -1.41
C PHE A 14 -10.66 -9.03 -2.40
N THR A 15 -10.48 -7.90 -3.06
CA THR A 15 -9.40 -7.69 -4.01
C THR A 15 -8.02 -7.80 -3.34
N THR A 16 -7.83 -7.13 -2.20
CA THR A 16 -6.57 -7.19 -1.43
C THR A 16 -6.34 -8.58 -0.84
N LEU A 17 -7.39 -9.28 -0.41
CA LEU A 17 -7.31 -10.64 0.11
C LEU A 17 -6.91 -11.65 -0.97
N VAL A 18 -7.53 -11.58 -2.15
CA VAL A 18 -7.16 -12.41 -3.31
C VAL A 18 -5.73 -12.12 -3.73
N ALA A 19 -5.33 -10.85 -3.78
CA ALA A 19 -3.96 -10.43 -4.07
C ALA A 19 -2.94 -11.00 -3.07
N ALA A 20 -3.29 -11.01 -1.78
CA ALA A 20 -2.48 -11.64 -0.74
C ALA A 20 -2.34 -13.14 -0.97
N GLY A 21 -3.45 -13.83 -1.29
CA GLY A 21 -3.47 -15.25 -1.62
C GLY A 21 -2.60 -15.61 -2.81
N VAL A 22 -2.71 -14.86 -3.92
CA VAL A 22 -1.87 -15.03 -5.12
C VAL A 22 -0.40 -14.85 -4.79
N SER A 23 -0.05 -13.82 -4.01
CA SER A 23 1.34 -13.55 -3.61
C SER A 23 1.90 -14.66 -2.72
N LEU A 24 1.07 -15.21 -1.82
CA LEU A 24 1.44 -16.29 -0.92
C LEU A 24 1.61 -17.62 -1.67
N LEU A 25 0.74 -17.90 -2.65
CA LEU A 25 0.85 -19.05 -3.53
C LEU A 25 2.11 -18.97 -4.41
N ALA A 26 2.39 -17.80 -4.97
CA ALA A 26 3.62 -17.56 -5.73
C ALA A 26 4.87 -17.78 -4.87
N TRP A 27 4.85 -17.34 -3.60
CA TRP A 27 5.92 -17.67 -2.66
C TRP A 27 6.02 -19.18 -2.36
N TYR A 28 4.89 -19.86 -2.20
CA TYR A 28 4.87 -21.30 -1.96
C TYR A 28 5.55 -22.06 -3.10
N ARG A 29 5.36 -21.61 -4.35
CA ARG A 29 6.00 -22.16 -5.55
C ARG A 29 7.47 -21.76 -5.70
N HIS A 30 7.84 -20.54 -5.30
CA HIS A 30 9.20 -20.00 -5.42
C HIS A 30 9.74 -19.57 -4.05
N ARG A 31 10.06 -20.57 -3.20
CA ARG A 31 10.50 -20.37 -1.80
C ARG A 31 11.74 -19.48 -1.68
N ASP A 32 12.59 -19.46 -2.69
CA ASP A 32 13.86 -18.71 -2.73
C ASP A 32 13.64 -17.20 -2.86
N ALA A 33 12.47 -16.77 -3.33
CA ALA A 33 12.16 -15.36 -3.52
C ALA A 33 11.60 -14.74 -2.22
N VAL A 34 12.52 -14.45 -1.28
CA VAL A 34 12.22 -13.95 0.08
C VAL A 34 11.35 -12.68 0.10
N ALA A 35 11.39 -11.86 -0.96
CA ALA A 35 10.57 -10.64 -1.08
C ALA A 35 9.06 -10.91 -1.19
N LEU A 36 8.63 -12.05 -1.75
CA LEU A 36 7.20 -12.38 -1.85
C LEU A 36 6.56 -12.57 -0.47
N ARG A 37 7.29 -13.08 0.53
CA ARG A 37 6.75 -13.24 1.89
C ARG A 37 6.35 -11.91 2.49
N SER A 38 7.22 -10.92 2.38
CA SER A 38 6.97 -9.58 2.92
C SER A 38 5.90 -8.82 2.13
N TRP A 39 5.80 -9.05 0.81
CA TRP A 39 4.69 -8.50 0.01
C TRP A 39 3.35 -9.15 0.36
N ALA A 40 3.30 -10.47 0.53
CA ALA A 40 2.10 -11.17 0.99
C ALA A 40 1.68 -10.69 2.38
N ALA A 41 2.63 -10.55 3.32
CA ALA A 41 2.36 -10.01 4.64
C ALA A 41 1.81 -8.58 4.58
N ALA A 42 2.37 -7.71 3.74
CA ALA A 42 1.85 -6.37 3.51
C ALA A 42 0.40 -6.41 3.00
N LEU A 43 0.09 -7.27 2.03
CA LEU A 43 -1.26 -7.38 1.48
C LEU A 43 -2.27 -7.93 2.51
N VAL A 44 -1.88 -8.90 3.36
CA VAL A 44 -2.72 -9.39 4.46
C VAL A 44 -3.00 -8.29 5.47
N LEU A 45 -1.99 -7.51 5.88
CA LEU A 45 -2.19 -6.36 6.75
C LEU A 45 -3.17 -5.36 6.13
N GLY A 46 -3.05 -5.12 4.83
CA GLY A 46 -3.93 -4.23 4.07
C GLY A 46 -5.36 -4.75 4.02
N SER A 47 -5.57 -6.06 3.80
CA SER A 47 -6.91 -6.64 3.76
C SER A 47 -7.59 -6.63 5.12
N VAL A 48 -6.86 -6.91 6.21
CA VAL A 48 -7.41 -6.84 7.57
C VAL A 48 -7.74 -5.39 7.93
N GLY A 49 -6.85 -4.44 7.60
CA GLY A 49 -7.10 -3.01 7.80
C GLY A 49 -8.32 -2.52 7.02
N ALA A 50 -8.46 -2.90 5.75
CA ALA A 50 -9.60 -2.56 4.92
C ALA A 50 -10.90 -3.20 5.45
N LEU A 51 -10.84 -4.43 5.96
CA LEU A 51 -12.01 -5.09 6.55
C LEU A 51 -12.49 -4.34 7.79
N LEU A 52 -11.58 -4.02 8.72
CA LEU A 52 -11.94 -3.23 9.90
C LEU A 52 -12.42 -1.83 9.52
N PHE A 53 -11.87 -1.23 8.45
CA PHE A 53 -12.35 0.05 7.92
C PHE A 53 -13.80 -0.06 7.40
N SER A 54 -14.14 -1.13 6.69
CA SER A 54 -15.49 -1.36 6.15
C SER A 54 -16.56 -1.61 7.24
N LEU A 55 -16.13 -2.03 8.42
CA LEU A 55 -16.99 -2.28 9.59
C LEU A 55 -17.21 -1.03 10.45
N ARG A 56 -16.70 0.15 10.03
CA ARG A 56 -16.84 1.39 10.81
C ARG A 56 -18.25 1.94 10.74
N GLU A 57 -18.83 2.09 11.91
CA GLU A 57 -20.08 2.80 12.17
C GLU A 57 -19.83 4.04 13.04
N PRO A 58 -20.76 5.03 13.09
CA PRO A 58 -20.62 6.21 13.94
C PRO A 58 -20.40 5.91 15.44
N SER A 59 -20.83 4.73 15.91
CA SER A 59 -20.67 4.22 17.28
C SER A 59 -19.34 3.48 17.53
N THR A 60 -18.50 3.32 16.50
CA THR A 60 -17.28 2.52 16.58
C THR A 60 -16.27 3.13 17.54
N SER A 61 -15.66 2.31 18.39
CA SER A 61 -14.69 2.77 19.38
C SER A 61 -13.43 3.33 18.71
N ALA A 62 -12.80 4.28 19.40
CA ALA A 62 -11.54 4.90 18.99
C ALA A 62 -10.45 3.88 18.65
N VAL A 63 -10.39 2.81 19.43
CA VAL A 63 -9.39 1.75 19.27
C VAL A 63 -9.54 1.06 17.92
N VAL A 64 -10.77 0.73 17.51
CA VAL A 64 -11.04 0.06 16.22
C VAL A 64 -10.71 1.01 15.07
N PHE A 65 -11.03 2.30 15.22
CA PHE A 65 -10.68 3.32 14.22
C PHE A 65 -9.16 3.38 14.00
N VAL A 66 -8.39 3.60 15.08
CA VAL A 66 -6.93 3.68 15.01
C VAL A 66 -6.30 2.37 14.53
N ALA A 67 -6.84 1.22 14.94
CA ALA A 67 -6.36 -0.09 14.50
C ALA A 67 -6.53 -0.30 12.99
N ALA A 68 -7.70 0.04 12.44
CA ALA A 68 -7.98 -0.09 11.01
C ALA A 68 -7.04 0.78 10.14
N ASP A 69 -6.85 2.06 10.51
CA ASP A 69 -5.93 2.93 9.78
C ASP A 69 -4.48 2.52 10.00
N GLY A 70 -4.13 2.11 11.22
CA GLY A 70 -2.80 1.64 11.58
C GLY A 70 -2.38 0.41 10.79
N LEU A 71 -3.29 -0.56 10.58
CA LEU A 71 -3.04 -1.73 9.75
C LEU A 71 -2.87 -1.38 8.27
N CYS A 72 -3.66 -0.45 7.75
CA CYS A 72 -3.48 0.08 6.40
C CYS A 72 -2.11 0.77 6.26
N VAL A 73 -1.69 1.61 7.20
CA VAL A 73 -0.37 2.24 7.18
C VAL A 73 0.74 1.21 7.31
N ALA A 74 0.60 0.23 8.19
CA ALA A 74 1.55 -0.88 8.35
C ALA A 74 1.72 -1.68 7.06
N SER A 75 0.63 -1.91 6.31
CA SER A 75 0.66 -2.54 5.00
C SER A 75 1.56 -1.77 4.02
N PHE A 76 1.32 -0.47 3.82
CA PHE A 76 2.12 0.35 2.91
C PHE A 76 3.57 0.52 3.39
N ALA A 77 3.80 0.65 4.70
CA ALA A 77 5.14 0.75 5.27
C ALA A 77 5.93 -0.55 5.04
N THR A 78 5.29 -1.70 5.27
CA THR A 78 5.88 -3.02 5.01
C THR A 78 6.17 -3.20 3.51
N MET A 79 5.26 -2.76 2.63
CA MET A 79 5.46 -2.80 1.19
C MET A 79 6.67 -1.97 0.76
N TRP A 80 6.77 -0.72 1.22
CA TRP A 80 7.90 0.18 0.92
C TRP A 80 9.23 -0.43 1.35
N VAL A 81 9.31 -0.87 2.60
CA VAL A 81 10.49 -1.50 3.19
C VAL A 81 10.87 -2.78 2.46
N SER A 82 9.89 -3.62 2.10
CA SER A 82 10.09 -4.83 1.31
C SER A 82 10.72 -4.51 -0.04
N MET A 83 10.24 -3.45 -0.70
CA MET A 83 10.79 -3.02 -1.98
C MET A 83 12.23 -2.50 -1.87
N ARG A 84 12.55 -1.74 -0.82
CA ARG A 84 13.93 -1.33 -0.53
C ARG A 84 14.87 -2.52 -0.33
N ARG A 85 14.40 -3.55 0.39
CA ARG A 85 15.15 -4.78 0.59
C ARG A 85 15.31 -5.57 -0.72
N PHE A 86 14.28 -5.61 -1.55
CA PHE A 86 14.37 -6.25 -2.86
C PHE A 86 15.42 -5.58 -3.77
N ASN A 87 15.55 -4.26 -3.69
CA ASN A 87 16.57 -3.50 -4.41
C ASN A 87 17.98 -3.60 -3.80
N SER A 88 18.11 -3.87 -2.50
CA SER A 88 19.39 -3.83 -1.78
C SER A 88 19.71 -5.18 -1.11
N SER A 89 20.70 -5.90 -1.63
CA SER A 89 21.15 -7.19 -1.05
C SER A 89 21.69 -7.07 0.38
N LYS A 90 22.10 -5.87 0.80
CA LYS A 90 22.71 -5.59 2.12
C LYS A 90 21.70 -5.21 3.22
N ALA A 91 20.41 -5.11 2.91
CA ALA A 91 19.41 -4.67 3.88
C ALA A 91 19.02 -5.80 4.86
N SER A 92 19.37 -5.64 6.14
CA SER A 92 18.99 -6.59 7.19
C SER A 92 17.45 -6.64 7.39
N PRO A 93 16.84 -7.84 7.45
CA PRO A 93 15.39 -7.99 7.61
C PRO A 93 14.88 -7.38 8.92
N LEU A 94 15.68 -7.43 9.99
CA LEU A 94 15.32 -6.90 11.31
C LEU A 94 15.28 -5.37 11.31
N ARG A 95 16.27 -4.70 10.70
CA ARG A 95 16.27 -3.23 10.60
C ARG A 95 15.07 -2.72 9.79
N MET A 96 14.71 -3.48 8.77
CA MET A 96 13.59 -3.21 7.89
C MET A 96 12.25 -3.35 8.63
N SER A 97 12.04 -4.43 9.41
CA SER A 97 10.82 -4.57 10.22
C SER A 97 10.71 -3.48 11.30
N ILE A 98 11.82 -3.10 11.94
CA ILE A 98 11.86 -1.98 12.89
C ILE A 98 11.45 -0.67 12.22
N ALA A 99 11.91 -0.41 10.99
CA ALA A 99 11.52 0.82 10.27
C ALA A 99 10.02 0.85 9.95
N ALA A 100 9.44 -0.26 9.50
CA ALA A 100 7.99 -0.34 9.24
C ALA A 100 7.17 -0.17 10.53
N ALA A 101 7.62 -0.78 11.63
CA ALA A 101 6.99 -0.63 12.95
C ALA A 101 7.10 0.81 13.45
N ALA A 102 8.27 1.45 13.33
CA ALA A 102 8.49 2.84 13.73
C ALA A 102 7.58 3.82 12.98
N ILE A 103 7.41 3.64 11.66
CA ILE A 103 6.51 4.46 10.84
C ILE A 103 5.05 4.27 11.29
N THR A 104 4.64 3.02 11.54
CA THR A 104 3.29 2.71 12.02
C THR A 104 3.05 3.29 13.41
N CYS A 105 3.99 3.16 14.33
CA CYS A 105 3.92 3.76 15.66
C CYS A 105 3.86 5.29 15.59
N ALA A 106 4.64 5.92 14.71
CA ALA A 106 4.58 7.37 14.51
C ALA A 106 3.20 7.82 14.01
N PHE A 107 2.61 7.08 13.08
CA PHE A 107 1.24 7.34 12.63
C PHE A 107 0.23 7.23 13.79
N VAL A 108 0.27 6.12 14.54
CA VAL A 108 -0.63 5.90 15.68
C VAL A 108 -0.50 7.02 16.71
N LEU A 109 0.73 7.43 17.03
CA LEU A 109 1.01 8.51 17.97
C LEU A 109 0.47 9.87 17.48
N LEU A 110 0.61 10.18 16.18
CA LEU A 110 0.05 11.41 15.62
C LEU A 110 -1.48 11.43 15.67
N VAL A 111 -2.12 10.30 15.38
CA VAL A 111 -3.59 10.19 15.43
C VAL A 111 -4.10 10.28 16.86
N THR A 112 -3.45 9.62 17.82
CA THR A 112 -3.85 9.70 19.23
C THR A 112 -3.66 11.10 19.81
N LEU A 113 -2.58 11.80 19.46
CA LEU A 113 -2.38 13.21 19.83
C LEU A 113 -3.43 14.13 19.20
N SER A 114 -3.75 13.93 17.91
CA SER A 114 -4.81 14.68 17.23
C SER A 114 -6.16 14.52 17.93
N TRP A 115 -6.44 13.31 18.44
CA TRP A 115 -7.67 13.05 19.19
C TRP A 115 -7.73 13.86 20.48
N GLN A 116 -6.64 13.91 21.25
CA GLN A 116 -6.56 14.66 22.50
C GLN A 116 -6.75 16.18 22.29
N MET A 117 -6.41 16.69 21.11
CA MET A 117 -6.58 18.11 20.75
C MET A 117 -7.98 18.46 20.21
N GLY A 118 -8.92 17.51 20.13
CA GLY A 118 -10.31 17.77 19.71
C GLY A 118 -10.53 17.94 18.21
N SER A 119 -9.50 17.73 17.37
CA SER A 119 -9.61 17.75 15.90
C SER A 119 -10.08 16.38 15.38
N ALA A 120 -11.31 16.01 15.74
CA ALA A 120 -11.68 14.61 15.97
C ALA A 120 -11.70 13.66 14.74
N LEU A 121 -11.91 14.12 13.50
CA LEU A 121 -12.10 13.22 12.34
C LEU A 121 -11.43 13.68 11.04
N ARG A 122 -11.52 14.98 10.71
CA ARG A 122 -10.94 15.54 9.47
C ARG A 122 -9.42 15.48 9.46
N ALA A 123 -8.77 15.90 10.55
CA ALA A 123 -7.33 15.84 10.71
C ALA A 123 -6.80 14.41 10.61
N GLN A 124 -7.49 13.45 11.21
CA GLN A 124 -7.13 12.02 11.14
C GLN A 124 -7.19 11.49 9.70
N SER A 125 -8.26 11.79 8.96
CA SER A 125 -8.40 11.40 7.55
C SER A 125 -7.32 12.01 6.65
N LEU A 126 -6.90 13.23 6.95
CA LEU A 126 -5.84 13.93 6.25
C LEU A 126 -4.47 13.29 6.53
N VAL A 127 -4.14 13.05 7.80
CA VAL A 127 -2.90 12.37 8.22
C VAL A 127 -2.83 10.97 7.62
N PHE A 128 -3.91 10.20 7.69
CA PHE A 128 -3.99 8.88 7.08
C PHE A 128 -3.71 8.91 5.57
N SER A 129 -4.35 9.83 4.86
CA SER A 129 -4.18 9.96 3.40
C SER A 129 -2.77 10.40 3.02
N LEU A 130 -2.13 11.27 3.81
CA LEU A 130 -0.73 11.66 3.64
C LEU A 130 0.23 10.50 3.85
N PHE A 131 0.04 9.72 4.91
CA PHE A 131 0.89 8.56 5.19
C PHE A 131 0.78 7.50 4.08
N VAL A 132 -0.43 7.13 3.70
CA VAL A 132 -0.66 6.16 2.63
C VAL A 132 -0.14 6.68 1.30
N GLY A 133 -0.45 7.93 0.94
CA GLY A 133 0.02 8.55 -0.30
C GLY A 133 1.53 8.67 -0.37
N GLY A 134 2.17 9.12 0.71
CA GLY A 134 3.62 9.26 0.82
C GLY A 134 4.34 7.91 0.76
N LEU A 135 3.84 6.89 1.45
CA LEU A 135 4.41 5.53 1.40
C LEU A 135 4.20 4.88 0.04
N ALA A 136 3.03 5.06 -0.59
CA ALA A 136 2.77 4.59 -1.95
C ALA A 136 3.74 5.25 -2.94
N LEU A 137 3.95 6.57 -2.84
CA LEU A 137 4.90 7.31 -3.68
C LEU A 137 6.35 6.87 -3.43
N ALA A 138 6.73 6.67 -2.17
CA ALA A 138 8.06 6.17 -1.82
C ALA A 138 8.29 4.76 -2.37
N THR A 139 7.26 3.89 -2.32
CA THR A 139 7.31 2.55 -2.95
C THR A 139 7.42 2.65 -4.46
N ALA A 140 6.66 3.55 -5.10
CA ALA A 140 6.72 3.81 -6.53
C ALA A 140 8.13 4.26 -6.95
N TRP A 141 8.72 5.18 -6.20
CA TRP A 141 10.07 5.68 -6.42
C TRP A 141 11.12 4.60 -6.30
N GLU A 142 11.06 3.77 -5.25
CA GLU A 142 11.97 2.63 -5.09
C GLU A 142 11.80 1.60 -6.21
N THR A 143 10.56 1.34 -6.64
CA THR A 143 10.27 0.45 -7.76
C THR A 143 10.88 0.96 -9.07
N TRP A 144 10.70 2.25 -9.35
CA TRP A 144 11.26 2.91 -10.52
C TRP A 144 12.79 2.96 -10.49
N ARG A 145 13.37 3.37 -9.35
CA ARG A 145 14.82 3.49 -9.18
C ARG A 145 15.51 2.15 -9.36
N GLY A 146 14.99 1.08 -8.76
CA GLY A 146 15.57 -0.25 -8.93
C GLY A 146 15.42 -0.79 -10.36
N GLY A 147 14.39 -0.36 -11.11
CA GLY A 147 14.25 -0.69 -12.53
C GLY A 147 15.37 -0.16 -13.42
N ARG A 148 16.04 0.93 -13.03
CA ARG A 148 17.24 1.44 -13.73
C ARG A 148 18.48 0.57 -13.52
N LEU A 149 18.50 -0.26 -12.49
CA LEU A 149 19.63 -1.16 -12.19
C LEU A 149 19.44 -2.53 -12.84
N ASP A 150 18.21 -3.05 -12.84
CA ASP A 150 17.94 -4.43 -13.29
C ASP A 150 17.29 -4.51 -14.68
N GLY A 151 16.75 -3.43 -15.26
CA GLY A 151 16.17 -3.43 -16.62
C GLY A 151 14.89 -4.27 -16.79
N LEU A 152 14.19 -4.59 -15.70
CA LEU A 152 12.94 -5.39 -15.71
C LEU A 152 11.77 -4.52 -16.20
N GLN A 153 11.06 -4.94 -17.25
CA GLN A 153 9.96 -4.16 -17.83
C GLN A 153 8.74 -4.11 -16.91
N SER A 154 8.45 -5.21 -16.20
CA SER A 154 7.34 -5.31 -15.24
C SER A 154 7.39 -4.27 -14.11
N ARG A 155 8.61 -3.80 -13.74
CA ARG A 155 8.79 -2.73 -12.73
C ARG A 155 8.10 -1.43 -13.07
N ARG A 156 8.08 -1.05 -14.35
CA ARG A 156 7.47 0.22 -14.75
C ARG A 156 5.97 0.19 -14.54
N ILE A 157 5.33 -0.94 -14.82
CA ILE A 157 3.88 -1.12 -14.67
C ILE A 157 3.49 -1.01 -13.18
N ALA A 158 4.19 -1.71 -12.29
CA ALA A 158 3.92 -1.63 -10.86
C ALA A 158 4.22 -0.24 -10.28
N ALA A 159 5.30 0.42 -10.72
CA ALA A 159 5.64 1.77 -10.29
C ALA A 159 4.55 2.78 -10.66
N VAL A 160 4.02 2.69 -11.89
CA VAL A 160 2.93 3.54 -12.37
C VAL A 160 1.66 3.28 -11.57
N ALA A 161 1.33 2.02 -11.28
CA ALA A 161 0.16 1.68 -10.47
C ALA A 161 0.29 2.21 -9.03
N LEU A 162 1.46 2.08 -8.40
CA LEU A 162 1.73 2.67 -7.08
C LEU A 162 1.65 4.20 -7.10
N ALA A 163 2.15 4.84 -8.16
CA ALA A 163 2.01 6.28 -8.37
C ALA A 163 0.53 6.68 -8.55
N GLY A 164 -0.28 5.84 -9.18
CA GLY A 164 -1.74 6.02 -9.27
C GLY A 164 -2.42 6.02 -7.90
N ILE A 165 -2.07 5.08 -7.02
CA ILE A 165 -2.54 5.06 -5.62
C ILE A 165 -2.11 6.33 -4.89
N ALA A 166 -0.85 6.73 -5.03
CA ALA A 166 -0.34 7.95 -4.43
C ALA A 166 -1.10 9.19 -4.94
N ALA A 167 -1.32 9.30 -6.23
CA ALA A 167 -2.06 10.41 -6.84
C ALA A 167 -3.50 10.47 -6.32
N ALA A 168 -4.21 9.34 -6.28
CA ALA A 168 -5.57 9.29 -5.72
C ALA A 168 -5.62 9.77 -4.27
N ARG A 169 -4.60 9.43 -3.47
CA ARG A 169 -4.47 9.87 -2.06
C ARG A 169 -4.11 11.35 -1.93
N LEU A 170 -3.24 11.87 -2.78
CA LEU A 170 -2.89 13.28 -2.79
C LEU A 170 -4.05 14.16 -3.26
N VAL A 171 -4.83 13.71 -4.25
CA VAL A 171 -6.07 14.36 -4.66
C VAL A 171 -7.06 14.41 -3.47
N ARG A 172 -7.21 13.32 -2.72
CA ARG A 172 -8.02 13.34 -1.49
C ARG A 172 -7.51 14.37 -0.49
N VAL A 173 -6.21 14.44 -0.24
CA VAL A 173 -5.62 15.43 0.68
C VAL A 173 -5.95 16.85 0.22
N ALA A 174 -5.78 17.15 -1.08
CA ALA A 174 -6.11 18.46 -1.64
C ALA A 174 -7.61 18.79 -1.46
N LEU A 175 -8.50 17.83 -1.71
CA LEU A 175 -9.94 18.03 -1.52
C LEU A 175 -10.34 18.22 -0.06
N LEU A 176 -9.78 17.43 0.86
CA LEU A 176 -10.01 17.61 2.30
C LEU A 176 -9.50 18.97 2.80
N TRP A 177 -8.41 19.47 2.21
CA TRP A 177 -7.90 20.79 2.52
C TRP A 177 -8.81 21.89 1.96
N LEU A 178 -9.32 21.75 0.72
CA LEU A 178 -10.27 22.70 0.13
C LEU A 178 -11.63 22.70 0.85
N ASP A 179 -12.11 21.55 1.33
CA ASP A 179 -13.28 21.43 2.21
C ASP A 179 -13.06 22.16 3.54
N TRP A 180 -11.85 22.10 4.09
CA TRP A 180 -11.53 22.85 5.32
C TRP A 180 -11.57 24.37 5.11
N VAL A 181 -11.28 24.85 3.90
CA VAL A 181 -11.37 26.29 3.57
C VAL A 181 -12.77 26.67 3.05
N ASP A 182 -13.76 25.78 3.16
CA ASP A 182 -15.15 25.96 2.70
C ASP A 182 -15.27 26.33 1.20
N ILE A 183 -14.32 25.88 0.37
CA ILE A 183 -14.29 26.18 -1.09
C ILE A 183 -15.12 25.16 -1.89
N VAL A 184 -15.19 23.91 -1.42
CA VAL A 184 -15.80 22.79 -2.16
C VAL A 184 -16.93 22.18 -1.33
N GLU A 185 -18.06 21.88 -1.98
CA GLU A 185 -19.19 21.22 -1.33
C GLU A 185 -18.85 19.77 -0.91
N PRO A 186 -19.29 19.33 0.28
CA PRO A 186 -19.01 17.97 0.80
C PRO A 186 -19.41 16.84 -0.16
N GLN A 187 -20.50 17.01 -0.92
CA GLN A 187 -20.98 16.02 -1.88
C GLN A 187 -19.97 15.73 -3.00
N THR A 188 -19.23 16.76 -3.43
CA THR A 188 -18.20 16.61 -4.46
C THR A 188 -17.00 15.85 -3.92
N VAL A 189 -16.62 16.08 -2.65
CA VAL A 189 -15.53 15.38 -1.97
C VAL A 189 -15.83 13.88 -1.88
N ASP A 190 -17.05 13.51 -1.50
CA ASP A 190 -17.48 12.12 -1.39
C ASP A 190 -17.53 11.41 -2.75
N MET A 191 -18.03 12.10 -3.78
CA MET A 191 -18.07 11.54 -5.13
C MET A 191 -16.66 11.24 -5.65
N VAL A 192 -15.73 12.21 -5.56
CA VAL A 192 -14.34 12.02 -6.01
C VAL A 192 -13.64 10.95 -5.16
N TRP A 193 -13.99 10.85 -3.88
CA TRP A 193 -13.44 9.81 -3.02
C TRP A 193 -13.83 8.39 -3.49
N GLY A 194 -15.09 8.17 -3.87
CA GLY A 194 -15.53 6.89 -4.43
C GLY A 194 -14.73 6.48 -5.66
N TYR A 195 -14.46 7.41 -6.58
CA TYR A 195 -13.59 7.16 -7.72
C TYR A 195 -12.13 6.89 -7.29
N GLY A 196 -11.63 7.59 -6.28
CA GLY A 196 -10.30 7.36 -5.72
C GLY A 196 -10.11 5.95 -5.13
N ILE A 197 -11.12 5.43 -4.43
CA ILE A 197 -11.11 4.03 -3.94
C ILE A 197 -11.11 3.06 -5.13
N TYR A 198 -11.99 3.27 -6.11
CA TYR A 198 -12.07 2.42 -7.29
C TYR A 198 -10.72 2.34 -8.03
N VAL A 199 -10.10 3.49 -8.31
CA VAL A 199 -8.78 3.57 -8.95
C VAL A 199 -7.72 2.86 -8.11
N SER A 200 -7.72 3.08 -6.80
CA SER A 200 -6.76 2.44 -5.89
C SER A 200 -6.89 0.91 -5.92
N THR A 201 -8.13 0.39 -5.94
CA THR A 201 -8.41 -1.06 -5.99
C THR A 201 -7.90 -1.68 -7.30
N VAL A 202 -8.13 -1.02 -8.44
CA VAL A 202 -7.58 -1.46 -9.73
C VAL A 202 -6.05 -1.42 -9.71
N CYS A 203 -5.46 -0.34 -9.18
CA CYS A 203 -4.01 -0.23 -9.05
C CYS A 203 -3.42 -1.33 -8.15
N VAL A 204 -4.07 -1.71 -7.06
CA VAL A 204 -3.62 -2.82 -6.20
C VAL A 204 -3.48 -4.11 -7.00
N LEU A 205 -4.47 -4.46 -7.84
CA LEU A 205 -4.38 -5.64 -8.72
C LEU A 205 -3.16 -5.56 -9.64
N VAL A 206 -2.99 -4.42 -10.31
CA VAL A 206 -1.85 -4.19 -11.22
C VAL A 206 -0.52 -4.30 -10.47
N VAL A 207 -0.43 -3.76 -9.25
CA VAL A 207 0.75 -3.90 -8.39
C VAL A 207 0.99 -5.36 -8.07
N THR A 208 -0.02 -6.13 -7.66
CA THR A 208 0.14 -7.56 -7.34
C THR A 208 0.67 -8.35 -8.53
N PHE A 209 0.08 -8.20 -9.72
CA PHE A 209 0.57 -8.87 -10.92
C PHE A 209 2.00 -8.43 -11.26
N GLY A 210 2.29 -7.13 -11.18
CA GLY A 210 3.63 -6.60 -11.40
C GLY A 210 4.67 -7.21 -10.44
N LEU A 211 4.35 -7.32 -9.15
CA LEU A 211 5.23 -7.92 -8.15
C LEU A 211 5.49 -9.41 -8.40
N VAL A 212 4.46 -10.17 -8.77
CA VAL A 212 4.60 -11.60 -9.10
C VAL A 212 5.46 -11.79 -10.35
N LEU A 213 5.20 -11.00 -11.40
CA LEU A 213 5.99 -11.04 -12.63
C LEU A 213 7.46 -10.67 -12.37
N MET A 214 7.73 -9.65 -11.55
CA MET A 214 9.09 -9.28 -11.16
C MET A 214 9.83 -10.40 -10.44
N ALA A 215 9.14 -11.14 -9.56
CA ALA A 215 9.75 -12.25 -8.86
C ALA A 215 10.10 -13.39 -9.82
N ASN A 216 9.19 -13.70 -10.75
CA ASN A 216 9.42 -14.71 -11.78
C ASN A 216 10.59 -14.32 -12.70
N GLU A 217 10.57 -13.11 -13.28
CA GLU A 217 11.65 -12.61 -14.16
C GLU A 217 13.02 -12.64 -13.46
N ARG A 218 13.07 -12.33 -12.16
CA ARG A 218 14.31 -12.38 -11.39
C ARG A 218 14.80 -13.81 -11.17
N SER A 219 13.88 -14.74 -10.88
CA SER A 219 14.22 -16.16 -10.71
C SER A 219 14.75 -16.78 -12.01
N GLU A 220 14.11 -16.49 -13.15
CA GLU A 220 14.54 -16.96 -14.47
C GLU A 220 15.95 -16.47 -14.82
N ARG A 221 16.25 -15.20 -14.54
CA ARG A 221 17.58 -14.63 -14.77
C ARG A 221 18.65 -15.25 -13.88
N GLN A 222 18.34 -15.55 -12.63
CA GLN A 222 19.28 -16.23 -11.72
C GLN A 222 19.60 -17.64 -12.22
N VAL A 223 18.60 -18.37 -12.71
CA VAL A 223 18.79 -19.70 -13.31
C VAL A 223 19.64 -19.60 -14.59
N ALA A 224 19.35 -18.64 -15.47
CA ALA A 224 20.13 -18.43 -16.70
C ALA A 224 21.61 -18.12 -16.40
N GLN A 225 21.88 -17.23 -15.44
CA GLN A 225 23.24 -16.88 -15.02
C GLN A 225 24.00 -18.07 -14.40
N GLN A 226 23.31 -18.95 -13.66
CA GLN A 226 23.91 -20.17 -13.11
C GLN A 226 24.25 -21.20 -14.20
N ILE A 227 23.45 -21.28 -15.26
CA ILE A 227 23.71 -22.18 -16.39
C ILE A 227 24.89 -21.68 -17.22
N ASP A 228 24.95 -20.39 -17.52
CA ASP A 228 26.08 -19.80 -18.28
C ASP A 228 27.38 -19.84 -17.48
N GLY A 229 27.34 -19.56 -16.18
CA GLY A 229 28.52 -19.66 -15.30
C GLY A 229 29.06 -21.08 -15.08
N ARG A 230 28.29 -22.12 -15.43
CA ARG A 230 28.76 -23.51 -15.46
C ARG A 230 29.37 -23.93 -16.79
N ARG A 231 29.20 -23.12 -17.85
CA ARG A 231 29.74 -23.37 -19.19
C ARG A 231 31.05 -22.64 -19.47
N ALA A 232 31.45 -21.71 -18.59
CA ALA A 232 32.74 -21.01 -18.61
C ALA A 232 33.75 -21.70 -17.69
#